data_AF-A0A963IMU9-F1
#
_entry.id   AF-A0A963IMU9-F1
#
_cell.length_a   1.000
_cell.length_b   1.000
_cell.length_c   1.000
_cell.angle_alpha   90.00
_cell.angle_beta   90.00
_cell.angle_gamma   90.00
#
_symmetry.space_group_name_H-M   'P 1'
#
loop_
_entity.id
_entity.type
_entity.pdbx_description
1 polymer ?
#
loop_
_entity_poly.entity_id
_entity_poly.type
_entity_poly.pdbx_seq_one_letter_code
_entity_poly.pdbx_strand_id
1 'polypeptide(L)'
;MPEQASGRPLGLFGGTFDPVHFGHLRLAEEAADHLHLDRVRWIPAGRPALRETPAVTARQRLAMVRLATSGNPGFEVDAAEVDAARASYTVLTLERLRQI
;
A
#
# COMPACT_ATOMS: atom_id res chain seq x y z
N MET A 1 -15.02 -30.24 8.18
CA MET A 1 -14.68 -28.98 8.86
C MET A 1 -13.98 -28.11 7.82
N PRO A 2 -14.40 -26.86 7.56
CA PRO A 2 -13.67 -26.03 6.61
C PRO A 2 -12.30 -25.70 7.20
N GLU A 3 -11.28 -25.90 6.38
CA GLU A 3 -9.87 -25.69 6.68
C GLU A 3 -9.62 -24.20 6.98
N GLN A 4 -9.23 -23.89 8.21
CA GLN A 4 -8.84 -22.53 8.60
C GLN A 4 -7.55 -22.19 7.85
N ALA A 5 -7.56 -21.16 6.99
CA ALA A 5 -6.37 -20.66 6.32
C ALA A 5 -5.35 -20.20 7.37
N SER A 6 -4.35 -21.03 7.67
CA SER A 6 -3.33 -20.80 8.70
C SER A 6 -2.19 -19.90 8.19
N GLY A 7 -2.54 -18.77 7.56
CA GLY A 7 -1.59 -17.76 7.10
C GLY A 7 -1.56 -16.56 8.04
N ARG A 8 -0.37 -15.98 8.28
CA ARG A 8 -0.28 -14.66 8.92
C ARG A 8 -1.04 -13.62 8.06
N PRO A 9 -1.71 -12.64 8.67
CA PRO A 9 -2.49 -11.65 7.93
C PRO A 9 -1.61 -10.75 7.05
N LEU A 10 -2.14 -10.31 5.92
CA LEU A 10 -1.51 -9.30 5.06
C LEU A 10 -1.92 -7.89 5.52
N GLY A 11 -0.95 -7.02 5.79
CA GLY A 11 -1.19 -5.60 6.04
C GLY A 11 -1.39 -4.82 4.76
N LEU A 12 -2.39 -3.93 4.73
CA LEU A 12 -2.61 -2.99 3.63
C LEU A 12 -2.32 -1.58 4.11
N PHE A 13 -1.33 -0.92 3.49
CA PHE A 13 -0.92 0.43 3.85
C PHE A 13 -1.12 1.39 2.69
N GLY A 14 -2.31 2.01 2.65
CA GLY A 14 -2.69 2.98 1.65
C GLY A 14 -2.29 4.40 2.02
N GLY A 15 -1.85 5.20 1.04
CA GLY A 15 -1.49 6.60 1.27
C GLY A 15 -1.13 7.35 0.00
N THR A 16 -1.12 8.68 0.06
CA THR A 16 -0.63 9.50 -1.07
C THR A 16 0.89 9.38 -1.22
N PHE A 17 1.65 9.35 -0.13
CA PHE A 17 3.12 9.30 -0.16
C PHE A 17 3.73 10.40 -1.06
N ASP A 18 3.51 11.66 -0.70
CA ASP A 18 3.94 12.84 -1.46
C ASP A 18 4.96 13.71 -0.67
N PRO A 19 6.22 13.26 -0.48
CA PRO A 19 6.79 11.96 -0.82
C PRO A 19 6.66 10.92 0.33
N VAL A 20 7.08 9.68 0.05
CA VAL A 20 7.36 8.68 1.12
C VAL A 20 8.51 9.18 2.02
N HIS A 21 8.48 8.85 3.31
CA HIS A 21 9.46 9.31 4.30
C HIS A 21 9.57 8.32 5.47
N PHE A 22 10.55 8.51 6.37
CA PHE A 22 10.83 7.59 7.48
C PHE A 22 9.64 7.34 8.41
N GLY A 23 8.79 8.33 8.67
CA GLY A 23 7.56 8.12 9.43
C GLY A 23 6.64 7.03 8.83
N HIS A 24 6.51 6.97 7.50
CA HIS A 24 5.73 5.92 6.84
C HIS A 24 6.44 4.56 6.96
N LEU A 25 7.76 4.54 6.70
CA LEU A 25 8.55 3.30 6.72
C LEU A 25 8.52 2.67 8.11
N ARG A 26 8.80 3.48 9.14
CA ARG A 26 8.80 3.02 10.53
C ARG A 26 7.42 2.52 10.94
N LEU A 27 6.35 3.24 10.57
CA LEU A 27 4.99 2.79 10.88
C LEU A 27 4.69 1.40 10.28
N ALA A 28 5.09 1.16 9.03
CA ALA A 28 4.86 -0.12 8.36
C ALA A 28 5.68 -1.26 9.00
N GLU A 29 6.94 -1.00 9.37
CA GLU A 29 7.78 -1.98 10.10
C GLU A 29 7.17 -2.33 11.45
N GLU A 30 6.85 -1.31 12.25
CA GLU A 30 6.28 -1.50 13.58
C GLU A 30 4.94 -2.24 13.51
N ALA A 31 4.08 -1.92 12.55
CA ALA A 31 2.81 -2.61 12.35
C ALA A 31 3.03 -4.08 11.95
N ALA A 32 4.02 -4.36 11.09
CA ALA A 32 4.35 -5.73 10.70
C ALA A 32 4.77 -6.59 11.90
N ASP A 33 5.63 -6.04 12.74
CA ASP A 33 6.16 -6.73 13.92
C ASP A 33 5.09 -6.93 15.00
N HIS A 34 4.37 -5.85 15.35
CA HIS A 34 3.40 -5.85 16.46
C HIS A 34 2.12 -6.64 16.14
N LEU A 35 1.72 -6.70 14.87
CA LEU A 35 0.52 -7.44 14.44
C LEU A 35 0.85 -8.81 13.84
N HIS A 36 2.14 -9.19 13.85
CA HIS A 36 2.63 -10.45 13.27
C HIS A 36 2.16 -10.67 11.82
N LEU A 37 2.28 -9.62 11.00
CA LEU A 37 1.86 -9.66 9.60
C LEU A 37 2.81 -10.55 8.77
N ASP A 38 2.29 -11.17 7.72
CA ASP A 38 3.13 -11.85 6.72
C ASP A 38 3.97 -10.84 5.95
N ARG A 39 3.29 -9.80 5.45
CA ARG A 39 3.86 -8.67 4.70
C ARG A 39 3.03 -7.42 4.91
N VAL A 40 3.59 -6.28 4.48
CA VAL A 40 2.86 -5.03 4.30
C VAL A 40 2.84 -4.65 2.83
N ARG A 41 1.63 -4.59 2.26
CA ARG A 41 1.37 -4.10 0.90
C ARG A 41 1.15 -2.60 0.92
N TRP A 42 2.10 -1.88 0.36
CA TRP A 42 2.01 -0.45 0.14
C TRP A 42 1.17 -0.16 -1.09
N ILE A 43 0.16 0.69 -0.95
CA ILE A 43 -0.78 1.04 -2.02
C ILE A 43 -0.77 2.56 -2.21
N PRO A 44 0.10 3.09 -3.10
CA PRO A 44 0.12 4.51 -3.41
C PRO A 44 -1.18 4.91 -4.10
N ALA A 45 -1.88 5.92 -3.56
CA ALA A 45 -3.08 6.44 -4.19
C ALA A 45 -2.75 7.06 -5.56
N GLY A 46 -3.47 6.68 -6.61
CA GLY A 46 -3.29 7.27 -7.94
C GLY A 46 -3.85 8.69 -8.00
N ARG A 47 -5.16 8.80 -7.78
CA ARG A 47 -5.91 10.05 -7.75
C ARG A 47 -6.67 10.16 -6.43
N PRO A 48 -6.10 10.78 -5.39
CA PRO A 48 -6.75 10.91 -4.09
C PRO A 48 -8.12 11.61 -4.21
N ALA A 49 -9.20 10.96 -3.79
CA ALA A 49 -10.56 11.52 -3.93
C ALA A 49 -10.85 12.70 -2.99
N LEU A 50 -10.12 12.81 -1.87
CA LEU A 50 -10.42 13.69 -0.74
C LEU A 50 -9.35 14.78 -0.49
N ARG A 51 -8.38 14.95 -1.39
CA ARG A 51 -7.27 15.89 -1.22
C ARG A 51 -7.05 16.71 -2.48
N GLU A 52 -6.38 17.84 -2.32
CA GLU A 52 -5.87 18.63 -3.44
C GLU A 52 -4.89 17.82 -4.29
N THR A 53 -4.70 18.25 -5.54
CA THR A 53 -3.82 17.56 -6.49
C THR A 53 -2.38 17.56 -5.95
N PRO A 54 -1.75 16.39 -5.77
CA PRO A 54 -0.37 16.28 -5.31
C PRO A 54 0.60 17.06 -6.21
N ALA A 55 1.66 17.62 -5.61
CA ALA A 55 2.69 18.33 -6.37
C ALA A 55 3.51 17.37 -7.25
N VAL A 56 3.61 16.10 -6.82
CA VAL A 56 4.34 15.04 -7.51
C VAL A 56 3.37 14.07 -8.19
N THR A 57 3.68 13.69 -9.43
CA THR A 57 2.81 12.80 -10.20
C THR A 57 2.66 11.43 -9.52
N ALA A 58 1.52 10.77 -9.73
CA ALA A 58 1.28 9.44 -9.19
C ALA A 58 2.38 8.42 -9.57
N ARG A 59 2.93 8.54 -10.79
CA ARG A 59 4.04 7.71 -11.26
C ARG A 59 5.35 7.97 -10.51
N GLN A 60 5.67 9.23 -10.25
CA GLN A 60 6.85 9.59 -9.44
C GLN A 60 6.69 9.13 -7.99
N ARG A 61 5.51 9.30 -7.38
CA ARG A 61 5.23 8.80 -6.03
C ARG A 61 5.36 7.28 -5.95
N LEU A 62 4.83 6.55 -6.93
CA LEU A 62 5.01 5.09 -7.04
C LEU A 62 6.50 4.71 -7.14
N ALA A 63 7.28 5.42 -7.97
CA ALA A 63 8.71 5.17 -8.11
C ALA A 63 9.46 5.41 -6.79
N MET A 64 9.15 6.50 -6.08
CA MET A 64 9.75 6.79 -4.78
C MET A 64 9.39 5.72 -3.74
N VAL A 65 8.14 5.26 -3.69
CA VAL A 65 7.73 4.18 -2.79
C VAL A 65 8.49 2.89 -3.11
N ARG A 66 8.59 2.50 -4.38
CA ARG A 66 9.37 1.30 -4.79
C ARG A 66 10.83 1.39 -4.38
N LEU A 67 11.46 2.55 -4.55
CA LEU A 67 12.85 2.76 -4.12
C LEU A 67 12.97 2.64 -2.61
N ALA A 68 12.08 3.33 -1.86
CA ALA A 68 12.12 3.36 -0.40
C ALA A 68 11.84 1.99 0.26
N THR A 69 11.06 1.12 -0.38
CA THR A 69 10.72 -0.20 0.17
C THR A 69 11.60 -1.34 -0.35
N SER A 70 12.42 -1.12 -1.38
CA SER A 70 13.18 -2.17 -2.07
C SER A 70 14.11 -3.02 -1.20
N GLY A 71 14.60 -2.46 -0.08
CA GLY A 71 15.51 -3.16 0.84
C GLY A 71 14.82 -4.03 1.90
N ASN A 72 13.49 -4.00 2.00
CA ASN A 72 12.75 -4.72 3.03
C ASN A 72 11.90 -5.85 2.40
N PRO A 73 12.25 -7.14 2.59
CA PRO A 73 11.53 -8.26 1.98
C PRO A 73 10.12 -8.48 2.57
N GLY A 74 9.81 -7.89 3.72
CA GLY A 74 8.48 -7.85 4.31
C GLY A 74 7.55 -6.84 3.64
N PHE A 75 8.05 -6.01 2.72
CA PHE A 75 7.26 -5.04 1.99
C PHE A 75 7.02 -5.45 0.54
N GLU A 76 5.82 -5.13 0.05
CA GLU A 76 5.45 -5.24 -1.34
C GLU A 76 4.70 -3.97 -1.79
N VAL A 77 4.74 -3.65 -3.08
CA VAL A 77 4.12 -2.44 -3.62
C VAL A 77 3.07 -2.80 -4.67
N ASP A 78 1.84 -2.32 -4.46
CA ASP A 78 0.73 -2.48 -5.38
C ASP A 78 0.49 -1.17 -6.16
N ALA A 79 0.66 -1.24 -7.47
CA ALA A 79 0.52 -0.07 -8.36
C ALA A 79 -0.92 0.14 -8.87
N ALA A 80 -1.87 -0.74 -8.55
CA ALA A 80 -3.18 -0.76 -9.20
C ALA A 80 -3.96 0.55 -9.09
N GLU A 81 -3.87 1.26 -7.97
CA GLU A 81 -4.52 2.57 -7.83
C GLU A 81 -3.86 3.65 -8.69
N VAL A 82 -2.53 3.61 -8.87
CA VAL A 82 -1.79 4.53 -9.76
C VAL A 82 -2.09 4.24 -11.23
N ASP A 83 -2.27 2.97 -11.58
CA ASP A 83 -2.60 2.52 -12.93
C ASP A 83 -4.07 2.75 -13.30
N ALA A 84 -4.94 2.95 -12.30
CA ALA A 84 -6.35 3.18 -12.53
C ALA A 84 -6.64 4.60 -13.07
N ALA A 85 -7.52 4.70 -14.06
CA ALA A 85 -8.00 5.98 -14.59
C ALA A 85 -9.01 6.70 -13.66
N ARG A 86 -9.39 6.07 -12.54
CA ARG A 86 -10.42 6.54 -11.60
C ARG A 86 -9.81 7.08 -10.30
N ALA A 87 -10.63 7.76 -9.51
CA ALA A 87 -10.26 8.17 -8.16
C ALA A 87 -10.00 6.95 -7.26
N SER A 88 -9.05 7.11 -6.34
CA SER A 88 -8.68 6.13 -5.33
C SER A 88 -9.78 6.02 -4.27
N TYR A 89 -10.43 4.85 -4.21
CA TYR A 89 -11.39 4.51 -3.17
C TYR A 89 -11.02 3.15 -2.57
N THR A 90 -10.84 3.13 -1.24
CA THR A 90 -10.41 1.93 -0.51
C THR A 90 -11.34 0.73 -0.74
N VAL A 91 -12.65 0.94 -0.85
CA VAL A 91 -13.61 -0.15 -1.10
C VAL A 91 -13.29 -0.90 -2.40
N LEU A 92 -12.98 -0.18 -3.47
CA LEU A 92 -12.66 -0.78 -4.78
C LEU A 92 -11.32 -1.53 -4.74
N THR A 93 -10.38 -1.06 -3.93
CA THR A 93 -9.10 -1.73 -3.70
C THR A 93 -9.29 -3.03 -2.92
N LEU A 94 -10.12 -3.01 -1.87
CA LEU A 94 -10.42 -4.20 -1.07
C LEU A 94 -11.21 -5.25 -1.86
N GLU A 95 -12.19 -4.83 -2.66
CA GLU A 95 -12.94 -5.71 -3.57
C GLU A 95 -12.00 -6.40 -4.56
N ARG A 96 -11.10 -5.66 -5.22
CA ARG A 96 -10.10 -6.24 -6.14
C ARG A 96 -9.20 -7.24 -5.43
N LEU A 97 -8.72 -6.92 -4.22
CA LEU A 97 -7.81 -7.80 -3.48
C LEU A 97 -8.50 -9.06 -2.94
N ARG A 98 -9.83 -9.04 -2.74
CA ARG A 98 -10.64 -10.19 -2.30
C ARG A 98 -11.02 -11.16 -3.41
N GLN A 99 -10.97 -10.72 -4.67
CA GLN A 99 -11.29 -11.54 -5.85
C GLN A 99 -10.12 -12.40 -6.33
N ILE A 100 -8.95 -12.21 -5.73
CA ILE A 100 -7.72 -12.98 -5.97
C ILE A 100 -7.65 -14.07 -4.89
#